data_AF-A0A101D5I7-F1
#
_entry.id   AF-A0A101D5I7-F1
#
_cell.length_a   1.000
_cell.length_b   1.000
_cell.length_c   1.000
_cell.angle_alpha   90.00
_cell.angle_beta   90.00
_cell.angle_gamma   90.00
#
_symmetry.space_group_name_H-M   'P 1'
#
loop_
_entity.id
_entity.type
_entity.pdbx_description
1 polymer ?
#
loop_
_entity_poly.entity_id
_entity_poly.type
_entity_poly.pdbx_seq_one_letter_code
_entity_poly.pdbx_strand_id
1 'polypeptide(L)'
;MTFEALATLLVGGVVGFLAGVARLRYERAWSFKNDHYRSILVKLDEIRSYAGDAEIASLPAGSALTDKSPAEIRYLIASNVNWLAHHHSIASLFISAEATHIIDEYVKKAKQQEFDWVEHAQMGGYDDTFLSDGFRIHKTIVQGTINNLTPLARKDLRLSLLSRLRWSNN
;
A
#
# COMPACT_ATOMS: atom_id res chain seq x y z
N MET A 1 49.90 -28.86 9.67
CA MET A 1 48.83 -27.85 9.82
C MET A 1 48.90 -27.35 11.26
N THR A 2 49.18 -26.06 11.49
CA THR A 2 49.36 -25.53 12.85
C THR A 2 48.00 -25.28 13.52
N PHE A 3 47.94 -25.32 14.85
CA PHE A 3 46.72 -25.09 15.62
C PHE A 3 46.09 -23.71 15.31
N GLU A 4 46.94 -22.72 15.02
CA GLU A 4 46.54 -21.39 14.56
C GLU A 4 45.83 -21.40 13.20
N ALA A 5 46.31 -22.21 12.26
CA ALA A 5 45.67 -22.35 10.94
C ALA A 5 44.28 -22.98 11.06
N LEU A 6 44.11 -23.96 11.95
CA LEU A 6 42.81 -24.60 12.21
C LEU A 6 41.83 -23.63 12.90
N ALA A 7 42.31 -22.85 13.88
CA ALA A 7 41.52 -21.85 14.58
C ALA A 7 41.05 -20.73 13.63
N THR A 8 41.92 -20.26 12.73
CA THR A 8 41.58 -19.21 11.76
C THR A 8 40.53 -19.68 10.76
N LEU A 9 40.61 -20.95 10.33
CA LEU A 9 39.65 -21.57 9.41
C LEU A 9 38.28 -21.77 10.07
N LEU A 10 38.25 -22.16 11.35
CA LEU A 10 37.02 -22.28 12.12
C LEU A 10 36.35 -20.93 12.38
N VAL A 11 37.12 -19.91 12.77
CA VAL A 11 36.59 -18.55 12.97
C VAL A 11 36.08 -17.96 11.65
N GLY A 12 36.83 -18.11 10.56
CA GLY A 12 36.39 -17.69 9.22
C GLY A 12 35.12 -18.40 8.77
N GLY A 13 35.00 -19.70 9.03
CA GLY A 13 33.80 -20.49 8.73
C GLY A 13 32.56 -20.02 9.51
N VAL A 14 32.71 -19.75 10.81
CA VAL A 14 31.61 -19.25 11.66
C VAL A 14 31.18 -17.85 11.23
N VAL A 15 32.13 -16.94 10.99
CA VAL A 15 31.82 -15.58 10.54
C VAL A 15 31.15 -15.59 9.17
N GLY A 16 31.65 -16.38 8.22
CA GLY A 16 31.04 -16.53 6.90
C GLY A 16 29.62 -17.11 6.96
N PHE A 17 29.40 -18.11 7.82
CA PHE A 17 28.07 -18.68 8.05
C PHE A 17 27.09 -17.65 8.65
N LEU A 18 27.51 -16.91 9.68
CA LEU A 18 26.67 -15.88 10.30
C LEU A 18 26.35 -14.74 9.34
N ALA A 19 27.32 -14.30 8.54
CA ALA A 19 27.11 -13.30 7.49
C ALA A 19 26.12 -13.80 6.42
N GLY A 20 26.24 -15.07 6.00
CA GLY A 20 25.32 -15.70 5.05
C GLY A 20 23.87 -15.80 5.58
N VAL A 21 23.69 -16.22 6.84
CA VAL A 21 22.37 -16.29 7.48
C VAL A 21 21.76 -14.89 7.64
N ALA A 22 22.55 -13.90 8.06
CA ALA A 22 22.12 -12.51 8.16
C ALA A 22 21.65 -12.00 6.80
N ARG A 23 22.44 -12.20 5.74
CA ARG A 23 22.09 -11.81 4.36
C ARG A 23 20.76 -12.40 3.89
N LEU A 24 20.54 -13.71 4.09
CA LEU A 24 19.30 -14.37 3.68
C LEU A 24 18.07 -13.79 4.41
N ARG A 25 18.20 -13.49 5.70
CA ARG A 25 17.12 -12.85 6.48
C ARG A 25 16.82 -11.44 5.97
N TYR A 26 17.84 -10.66 5.63
CA TYR A 26 17.68 -9.32 5.06
C TYR A 26 17.04 -9.34 3.67
N GLU A 27 17.47 -10.24 2.77
CA GLU A 27 16.90 -10.34 1.42
C GLU A 27 15.41 -10.73 1.48
N ARG A 28 15.05 -11.65 2.37
CA ARG A 28 13.64 -12.00 2.62
C ARG A 28 12.86 -10.79 3.16
N ALA A 29 13.37 -10.12 4.20
CA ALA A 29 12.71 -8.95 4.78
C ALA A 29 12.51 -7.82 3.75
N TRP A 30 13.49 -7.59 2.87
CA TRP A 30 13.37 -6.62 1.78
C TRP A 30 12.30 -7.02 0.77
N SER A 31 12.28 -8.28 0.33
CA SER A 31 11.25 -8.79 -0.60
C SER A 31 9.87 -8.62 0.00
N PHE A 32 9.66 -9.06 1.24
CA PHE A 32 8.39 -8.88 1.95
C PHE A 32 7.97 -7.41 2.03
N LYS A 33 8.90 -6.51 2.38
CA LYS A 33 8.63 -5.07 2.44
C LYS A 33 8.26 -4.49 1.07
N ASN A 34 8.99 -4.86 0.02
CA ASN A 34 8.73 -4.41 -1.35
C ASN A 34 7.39 -4.90 -1.87
N ASP A 35 7.10 -6.19 -1.69
CA ASP A 35 5.85 -6.82 -2.12
C ASP A 35 4.66 -6.22 -1.36
N HIS A 36 4.86 -5.89 -0.08
CA HIS A 36 3.84 -5.24 0.73
C HIS A 36 3.53 -3.82 0.26
N TYR A 37 4.54 -2.96 0.05
CA TYR A 37 4.32 -1.62 -0.50
C TYR A 37 3.68 -1.67 -1.88
N ARG A 38 4.12 -2.59 -2.75
CA ARG A 38 3.54 -2.78 -4.07
C ARG A 38 2.05 -3.14 -3.97
N SER A 39 1.70 -4.06 -3.08
CA SER A 39 0.31 -4.48 -2.88
C SER A 39 -0.57 -3.32 -2.40
N ILE A 40 -0.10 -2.53 -1.43
CA ILE A 40 -0.83 -1.33 -0.96
C ILE A 40 -1.02 -0.32 -2.10
N LEU A 41 0.06 0.00 -2.83
CA LEU A 41 0.00 0.98 -3.91
C LEU A 41 -0.93 0.54 -5.04
N VAL A 42 -0.95 -0.75 -5.38
CA VAL A 42 -1.89 -1.32 -6.35
C VAL A 42 -3.33 -1.13 -5.87
N LYS A 43 -3.64 -1.40 -4.59
CA LYS A 43 -4.99 -1.20 -4.06
C LYS A 43 -5.44 0.25 -4.05
N LEU A 44 -4.54 1.18 -3.70
CA LEU A 44 -4.83 2.61 -3.79
C LEU A 44 -5.05 3.04 -5.25
N ASP A 45 -4.28 2.49 -6.19
CA ASP A 45 -4.43 2.80 -7.61
C ASP A 45 -5.74 2.26 -8.21
N GLU A 46 -6.12 1.03 -7.86
CA GLU A 46 -7.41 0.45 -8.22
C GLU A 46 -8.57 1.34 -7.73
N ILE A 47 -8.53 1.77 -6.47
CA ILE A 47 -9.54 2.68 -5.91
C ILE A 47 -9.59 3.99 -6.68
N ARG A 48 -8.43 4.58 -7.00
CA ARG A 48 -8.34 5.81 -7.80
C ARG A 48 -8.97 5.63 -9.17
N SER A 49 -8.68 4.53 -9.85
CA SER A 49 -9.25 4.21 -11.16
C SER A 49 -10.76 4.12 -11.07
N TYR A 50 -11.28 3.30 -10.16
CA TYR A 50 -12.71 3.12 -9.98
C TYR A 50 -13.43 4.43 -9.65
N ALA A 51 -12.88 5.23 -8.74
CA ALA A 51 -13.45 6.53 -8.40
C ALA A 51 -13.43 7.49 -9.59
N GLY A 52 -12.39 7.46 -10.43
CA GLY A 52 -12.34 8.25 -11.67
C GLY A 52 -13.36 7.79 -12.71
N ASP A 53 -13.52 6.48 -12.88
CA ASP A 53 -14.49 5.91 -13.82
C ASP A 53 -15.92 6.27 -13.41
N ALA A 54 -16.23 6.20 -12.12
CA ALA A 54 -17.54 6.55 -11.60
C ALA A 54 -17.82 8.05 -11.60
N GLU A 55 -16.83 8.89 -11.36
CA GLU A 55 -16.94 10.35 -11.51
C GLU A 55 -17.39 10.69 -12.94
N ILE A 56 -16.77 10.11 -13.96
CA ILE A 56 -17.09 10.37 -15.37
C ILE A 56 -18.45 9.76 -15.75
N ALA A 57 -18.74 8.54 -15.30
CA ALA A 57 -20.01 7.85 -15.58
C ALA A 57 -21.22 8.52 -14.91
N SER A 58 -21.00 9.27 -13.84
CA SER A 58 -22.04 10.04 -13.13
C SER A 58 -22.30 11.41 -13.79
N LEU A 59 -21.54 11.82 -14.80
CA LEU A 59 -21.80 13.03 -15.58
C LEU A 59 -22.81 12.74 -16.71
N PRO A 60 -23.71 13.69 -17.05
CA PRO A 60 -24.74 13.49 -18.09
C PRO A 60 -24.21 13.25 -19.52
N ALA A 61 -22.89 13.20 -19.72
CA ALA A 61 -22.24 13.07 -21.02
C ALA A 61 -21.64 11.66 -21.24
N GLY A 62 -22.50 10.65 -21.36
CA GLY A 62 -22.42 9.54 -22.31
C GLY A 62 -21.15 8.68 -22.45
N SER A 63 -20.16 8.73 -21.55
CA SER A 63 -18.96 7.90 -21.67
C SER A 63 -18.66 7.17 -20.37
N ALA A 64 -19.41 6.11 -20.11
CA ALA A 64 -18.98 5.10 -19.15
C ALA A 64 -17.70 4.45 -19.72
N LEU A 65 -16.54 4.69 -19.11
CA LEU A 65 -15.29 4.01 -19.46
C LEU A 65 -15.30 2.53 -19.03
N THR A 66 -16.30 2.11 -18.24
CA THR A 66 -16.44 0.75 -17.73
C THR A 66 -17.92 0.33 -17.73
N ASP A 67 -18.18 -0.97 -17.93
CA ASP A 67 -19.54 -1.55 -17.88
C ASP A 67 -20.11 -1.67 -16.45
N LYS A 68 -19.46 -1.05 -15.45
CA LYS A 68 -19.83 -1.19 -14.04
C LYS A 68 -20.80 -0.11 -13.61
N SER A 69 -21.85 -0.52 -12.90
CA SER A 69 -22.76 0.41 -12.24
C SER A 69 -22.05 1.17 -11.10
N PRO A 70 -22.54 2.36 -10.73
CA PRO A 70 -22.02 3.08 -9.57
C PRO A 70 -22.02 2.24 -8.29
N ALA A 71 -23.02 1.37 -8.10
CA ALA A 71 -23.10 0.49 -6.95
C ALA A 71 -21.97 -0.56 -6.92
N GLU A 72 -21.65 -1.17 -8.07
CA GLU A 72 -20.53 -2.10 -8.18
C GLU A 72 -19.18 -1.40 -7.94
N ILE A 73 -19.03 -0.19 -8.45
CA ILE A 73 -17.81 0.61 -8.22
C ILE A 73 -17.66 0.94 -6.73
N ARG A 74 -18.73 1.37 -6.05
CA ARG A 74 -18.69 1.57 -4.58
C ARG A 74 -18.28 0.30 -3.84
N TYR A 75 -18.83 -0.85 -4.23
CA TYR A 75 -18.47 -2.13 -3.62
C TYR A 75 -16.98 -2.47 -3.82
N LEU A 76 -16.44 -2.26 -5.01
CA LEU A 76 -15.02 -2.52 -5.29
C LEU A 76 -14.10 -1.59 -4.48
N ILE A 77 -14.46 -0.31 -4.39
CA ILE A 77 -13.76 0.66 -3.53
C ILE A 77 -13.80 0.19 -2.08
N ALA A 78 -14.98 -0.12 -1.54
CA ALA A 78 -15.14 -0.55 -0.15
C ALA A 78 -14.39 -1.86 0.15
N SER A 79 -14.38 -2.80 -0.79
CA SER A 79 -13.60 -4.03 -0.70
C SER A 79 -12.10 -3.74 -0.58
N ASN A 80 -11.57 -2.82 -1.41
CA ASN A 80 -10.16 -2.43 -1.36
C ASN A 80 -9.81 -1.62 -0.10
N VAL A 81 -10.70 -0.74 0.37
CA VAL A 81 -10.55 -0.02 1.64
C VAL A 81 -10.50 -1.00 2.82
N ASN A 82 -11.39 -1.99 2.83
CA ASN A 82 -11.38 -3.04 3.84
C ASN A 82 -10.13 -3.90 3.75
N TRP A 83 -9.68 -4.26 2.55
CA TRP A 83 -8.41 -4.96 2.37
C TRP A 83 -7.26 -4.16 3.00
N LEU A 84 -7.18 -2.85 2.72
CA LEU A 84 -6.17 -1.96 3.29
C LEU A 84 -6.26 -1.95 4.81
N ALA A 85 -7.45 -1.78 5.38
CA ALA A 85 -7.68 -1.77 6.83
C ALA A 85 -7.15 -3.03 7.55
N HIS A 86 -7.29 -4.21 6.94
CA HIS A 86 -6.82 -5.46 7.52
C HIS A 86 -5.32 -5.71 7.24
N HIS A 87 -4.87 -5.43 6.00
CA HIS A 87 -3.52 -5.82 5.56
C HIS A 87 -2.42 -4.90 6.08
N HIS A 88 -2.68 -3.61 6.28
CA HIS A 88 -1.65 -2.71 6.83
C HIS A 88 -1.37 -3.01 8.32
N SER A 89 -2.39 -3.43 9.08
CA SER A 89 -2.28 -3.79 10.50
C SER A 89 -1.34 -5.00 10.70
N ILE A 90 -1.54 -6.04 9.89
CA ILE A 90 -0.77 -7.29 9.94
C ILE A 90 0.72 -7.07 9.58
N ALA A 91 1.00 -6.08 8.73
CA ALA A 91 2.33 -5.84 8.18
C ALA A 91 3.00 -4.57 8.72
N SER A 92 2.45 -3.96 9.78
CA SER A 92 2.99 -2.78 10.47
C SER A 92 4.45 -2.93 10.92
N LEU A 93 4.95 -4.17 11.05
CA LEU A 93 6.36 -4.49 11.34
C LEU A 93 7.31 -4.24 10.17
N PHE A 94 6.82 -4.10 8.94
CA PHE A 94 7.63 -4.05 7.72
C PHE A 94 7.67 -2.67 7.06
N ILE A 95 6.74 -1.78 7.39
CA ILE A 95 6.66 -0.41 6.85
C ILE A 95 6.87 0.61 7.96
N SER A 96 7.33 1.82 7.61
CA SER A 96 7.52 2.87 8.61
C SER A 96 6.21 3.27 9.29
N ALA A 97 6.28 3.71 10.54
CA ALA A 97 5.12 4.20 11.29
C ALA A 97 4.40 5.36 10.57
N GLU A 98 5.16 6.18 9.84
CA GLU A 98 4.63 7.24 8.98
C GLU A 98 3.78 6.67 7.83
N ALA A 99 4.19 5.54 7.23
CA ALA A 99 3.43 4.88 6.18
C ALA A 99 2.11 4.32 6.72
N THR A 100 2.19 3.68 7.89
CA THR A 100 1.01 3.18 8.61
C THR A 100 0.02 4.31 8.89
N HIS A 101 0.49 5.44 9.43
CA HIS A 101 -0.37 6.59 9.70
C HIS A 101 -1.05 7.15 8.44
N ILE A 102 -0.32 7.25 7.32
CA ILE A 102 -0.89 7.70 6.03
C ILE A 102 -2.01 6.75 5.56
N ILE A 103 -1.82 5.44 5.73
CA ILE A 103 -2.82 4.43 5.35
C ILE A 103 -4.03 4.48 6.30
N ASP A 104 -3.80 4.61 7.61
CA ASP A 104 -4.86 4.75 8.61
C ASP A 104 -5.73 5.98 8.37
N GLU A 105 -5.09 7.11 8.10
CA GLU A 105 -5.77 8.35 7.80
C GLU A 105 -6.62 8.22 6.54
N TYR A 106 -6.10 7.55 5.51
CA TYR A 106 -6.85 7.23 4.30
C TYR A 106 -8.07 6.35 4.61
N VAL A 107 -7.88 5.21 5.30
CA VAL A 107 -8.96 4.27 5.63
C VAL A 107 -10.05 4.95 6.45
N LYS A 108 -9.68 5.80 7.40
CA LYS A 108 -10.63 6.58 8.21
C LYS A 108 -11.48 7.50 7.35
N LYS A 109 -10.84 8.29 6.47
CA LYS A 109 -11.55 9.23 5.57
C LYS A 109 -12.42 8.47 4.56
N ALA A 110 -11.93 7.37 4.02
CA ALA A 110 -12.67 6.52 3.08
C ALA A 110 -13.94 5.94 3.71
N LYS A 111 -13.86 5.44 4.95
CA LYS A 111 -15.03 4.93 5.68
C LYS A 111 -16.04 6.02 6.06
N GLN A 112 -15.58 7.24 6.33
CA GLN A 112 -16.47 8.38 6.53
C GLN A 112 -17.27 8.67 5.25
N GLN A 113 -16.60 8.68 4.10
CA GLN A 113 -17.27 8.86 2.81
C GLN A 113 -18.30 7.75 2.52
N GLU A 114 -18.00 6.50 2.88
CA GLU A 114 -18.96 5.40 2.77
C GLU A 114 -20.18 5.59 3.69
N PHE A 115 -19.98 6.09 4.91
CA PHE A 115 -21.06 6.42 5.83
C PHE A 115 -21.97 7.50 5.25
N ASP A 116 -21.40 8.58 4.71
CA ASP A 116 -22.16 9.68 4.10
C ASP A 116 -23.03 9.19 2.92
N TRP A 117 -22.52 8.22 2.15
CA TRP A 117 -23.28 7.57 1.07
C TRP A 117 -24.43 6.70 1.58
N VAL A 118 -24.27 6.01 2.70
CA VAL A 118 -25.34 5.20 3.30
C VAL A 118 -26.44 6.10 3.85
N GLU A 119 -26.05 7.19 4.52
CA GLU A 119 -26.98 8.17 5.07
C GLU A 119 -27.82 8.83 3.97
N HIS A 120 -27.21 9.28 2.88
CA HIS A 120 -27.94 9.87 1.74
C HIS A 120 -28.89 8.88 1.06
N ALA A 121 -28.50 7.61 0.95
CA ALA A 121 -29.40 6.59 0.40
C ALA A 121 -30.70 6.45 1.22
N GLN A 122 -30.61 6.59 2.54
CA GLN A 122 -31.76 6.51 3.44
C GLN A 122 -32.66 7.75 3.38
N MET A 123 -32.15 8.89 2.93
CA MET A 123 -32.87 10.17 2.88
C MET A 123 -33.65 10.43 1.58
N GLY A 124 -33.64 9.51 0.61
CA GLY A 124 -34.41 9.68 -0.63
C GLY A 124 -33.70 9.22 -1.90
N GLY A 125 -32.53 8.59 -1.79
CA GLY A 125 -31.78 8.06 -2.92
C GLY A 125 -30.61 8.95 -3.33
N TYR A 126 -29.98 8.59 -4.44
CA TYR A 126 -28.82 9.30 -4.96
C TYR A 126 -29.22 10.17 -6.15
N ASP A 127 -28.87 11.45 -6.15
CA ASP A 127 -28.78 12.20 -7.39
C ASP A 127 -27.39 12.05 -8.03
N ASP A 128 -27.31 12.27 -9.34
CA ASP A 128 -26.09 12.09 -10.14
C ASP A 128 -24.96 13.04 -9.68
N THR A 129 -25.31 14.22 -9.16
CA THR A 129 -24.34 15.22 -8.68
C THR A 129 -23.69 14.75 -7.38
N PHE A 130 -24.50 14.25 -6.45
CA PHE A 130 -24.02 13.69 -5.17
C PHE A 130 -23.10 12.49 -5.40
N LEU A 131 -23.44 11.60 -6.33
CA LEU A 131 -22.59 10.45 -6.67
C LEU A 131 -21.26 10.92 -7.28
N SER A 132 -21.32 11.77 -8.30
CA SER A 132 -20.14 12.34 -8.95
C SER A 132 -19.21 13.01 -7.93
N ASP A 133 -19.78 13.83 -7.03
CA ASP A 133 -19.02 14.54 -6.00
C ASP A 133 -18.38 13.59 -4.99
N GLY A 134 -19.12 12.58 -4.53
CA GLY A 134 -18.58 11.56 -3.64
C GLY A 134 -17.40 10.80 -4.26
N PHE A 135 -17.51 10.41 -5.53
CA PHE A 135 -16.41 9.73 -6.23
C PHE A 135 -15.21 10.66 -6.47
N ARG A 136 -15.45 11.92 -6.83
CA ARG A 136 -14.40 12.93 -6.98
C ARG A 136 -13.65 13.19 -5.67
N ILE A 137 -14.36 13.27 -4.55
CA ILE A 137 -13.77 13.38 -3.20
C ILE A 137 -12.90 12.15 -2.92
N HIS A 138 -13.44 10.95 -3.17
CA HIS A 138 -12.71 9.70 -2.93
C HIS A 138 -11.42 9.61 -3.76
N LYS A 139 -11.50 9.97 -5.04
CA LYS A 139 -10.35 10.07 -5.97
C LYS A 139 -9.30 11.07 -5.47
N THR A 140 -9.73 12.22 -4.96
CA THR A 140 -8.82 13.26 -4.44
C THR A 140 -8.08 12.77 -3.20
N ILE A 141 -8.81 12.16 -2.25
CA ILE A 141 -8.23 11.65 -1.02
C ILE A 141 -7.22 10.54 -1.32
N VAL A 142 -7.58 9.55 -2.16
CA VAL A 142 -6.68 8.43 -2.50
C VAL A 142 -5.45 8.91 -3.29
N GLN A 143 -5.60 9.90 -4.18
CA GLN A 143 -4.46 10.48 -4.90
C GLN A 143 -3.48 11.19 -3.94
N GLY A 144 -4.01 11.91 -2.94
CA GLY A 144 -3.18 12.50 -1.88
C GLY A 144 -2.41 11.43 -1.11
N THR A 145 -3.07 10.33 -0.76
CA THR A 145 -2.45 9.18 -0.09
C THR A 145 -1.33 8.57 -0.94
N ILE A 146 -1.55 8.33 -2.24
CA ILE A 146 -0.54 7.80 -3.15
C ILE A 146 0.68 8.74 -3.22
N ASN A 147 0.44 10.05 -3.33
CA ASN A 147 1.49 11.05 -3.43
C ASN A 147 2.37 11.11 -2.19
N ASN A 148 1.80 10.87 -1.01
CA ASN A 148 2.52 10.86 0.26
C ASN A 148 3.22 9.51 0.51
N LEU A 149 2.56 8.40 0.17
CA LEU A 149 3.07 7.05 0.45
C LEU A 149 4.18 6.62 -0.51
N THR A 150 4.11 6.99 -1.79
CA THR A 150 5.10 6.61 -2.81
C THR A 150 6.54 7.06 -2.49
N PRO A 151 6.82 8.34 -2.16
CA PRO A 151 8.16 8.79 -1.82
C PRO A 151 8.67 8.12 -0.53
N LEU A 152 7.78 7.90 0.44
CA LEU A 152 8.11 7.21 1.68
C LEU A 152 8.50 5.75 1.43
N ALA A 153 7.71 5.02 0.63
CA ALA A 153 8.03 3.66 0.20
C ALA A 153 9.39 3.57 -0.49
N ARG A 154 9.70 4.52 -1.39
CA ARG A 154 11.02 4.59 -2.06
C ARG A 154 12.15 4.81 -1.07
N LYS A 155 11.99 5.73 -0.12
CA LYS A 155 12.99 6.01 0.94
C LYS A 155 13.23 4.75 1.78
N ASP A 156 12.16 4.12 2.22
CA ASP A 156 12.15 2.93 3.05
C ASP A 156 12.82 1.73 2.37
N LEU A 157 12.58 1.53 1.07
CA LEU A 157 13.20 0.48 0.27
C LEU A 157 14.67 0.78 -0.07
N ARG A 158 15.01 2.06 -0.29
CA ARG A 158 16.39 2.49 -0.56
C ARG A 158 17.29 2.30 0.65
N LEU A 159 16.83 2.63 1.85
CA LEU A 159 17.57 2.41 3.09
C LEU A 159 17.89 0.92 3.29
N SER A 160 16.93 0.04 2.98
CA SER A 160 17.12 -1.41 3.02
C SER A 160 18.05 -1.94 1.90
N LEU A 161 18.17 -1.24 0.77
CA LEU A 161 19.09 -1.59 -0.31
C LEU A 161 20.53 -1.10 -0.04
N LEU A 162 20.69 0.07 0.58
CA LEU A 162 22.01 0.59 0.99
C LEU A 162 22.63 -0.25 2.11
N SER A 163 21.82 -0.74 3.05
CA SER A 163 22.31 -1.71 4.04
C SER A 163 22.76 -3.00 3.36
N ARG A 164 22.04 -3.50 2.33
CA ARG A 164 22.45 -4.68 1.54
C ARG A 164 23.82 -4.51 0.89
N LEU A 165 24.11 -3.35 0.30
CA LEU A 165 25.41 -3.06 -0.31
C LEU A 165 26.54 -3.00 0.73
N ARG A 166 26.28 -2.45 1.92
CA ARG A 166 27.26 -2.39 3.02
C ARG A 166 27.72 -3.78 3.47
N TRP A 167 26.82 -4.77 3.48
CA TRP A 167 27.14 -6.17 3.82
C TRP A 167 27.72 -6.97 2.65
N SER A 168 27.71 -6.44 1.43
CA SER A 168 28.30 -7.08 0.25
C SER A 168 29.78 -6.73 0.07
N ASN A 169 30.25 -5.65 0.70
CA ASN A 169 31.61 -5.11 0.55
C ASN A 169 32.49 -5.35 1.78
N ASN A 170 31.97 -6.04 2.80
CA ASN A 170 32.67 -6.49 4.00
C ASN A 170 32.71 -8.02 4.01
#